data_AF-A0A838JWP8-F1
#
_entry.id   AF-A0A838JWP8-F1
#
_cell.length_a   1.000
_cell.length_b   1.000
_cell.length_c   1.000
_cell.angle_alpha   90.00
_cell.angle_beta   90.00
_cell.angle_gamma   90.00
#
_symmetry.space_group_name_H-M   'P 1'
#
loop_
_entity.id
_entity.type
_entity.pdbx_description
1 polymer ?
#
loop_
_entity_poly.entity_id
_entity_poly.type
_entity_poly.pdbx_seq_one_letter_code
_entity_poly.pdbx_strand_id
1 'polypeptide(L)'
;MFSRRKLSYKRRRRRLPVLVLFALVLVAAYVAVRTSDGGLLANIPGLSGNNADSNSQQTPSRSPGEAGSDDSSAKEPAKLAPKESAPDPEQPTPEAAAYAVIAPELPGTTPESIKGVYRSKINKSWASVRFEPEGEGKPFVVFTHWNGKSWRAEKSVRADEPDYAKNDVVPLAGVPDDLIQYLYSENVFAAKVPEPTIEKMDLKHLPDVDGATFSSTEPVMDGVPDADRERIENVLGEARKEIEGYHGIAGLYVRDLEGDFGYGIRPDEKFFTASIIKVPIMVAVYRKVDEGDLSFSQEVEIKDEDWAAGAGWLQWEKAGTKQTVGDLLLLMMTQSDNVAANALVRMVGGPEHVNEVARSMGAEDTLVYQKISSERGAVPAIDNRSTPHDMATMMQQIAEGKAASEKSCGYMIDLMHEDKLDWWLDAGLPEDVDAANKAGWLYRVYDEVGIVEHDGHRYVIAILSKHGSADVYEGQDMIKNLSQDVWESQTQEN
;
A
#
# COMPACT_ATOMS: atom_id res chain seq x y z
N MET A 1 18.68 14.05 -49.38
CA MET A 1 18.03 12.80 -49.80
C MET A 1 18.54 11.66 -48.91
N PHE A 2 18.01 11.52 -47.70
CA PHE A 2 18.21 10.34 -46.85
C PHE A 2 16.94 10.17 -46.01
N SER A 3 16.15 9.17 -46.39
CA SER A 3 14.89 8.77 -45.77
C SER A 3 15.17 7.99 -44.50
N ARG A 4 14.73 8.50 -43.34
CA ARG A 4 14.61 7.72 -42.10
C ARG A 4 13.34 6.87 -42.22
N ARG A 5 13.50 5.55 -42.38
CA ARG A 5 12.40 4.59 -42.30
C ARG A 5 11.96 4.47 -40.84
N LYS A 6 10.73 4.90 -40.54
CA LYS A 6 9.99 4.51 -39.33
C LYS A 6 9.79 2.99 -39.35
N LEU A 7 10.38 2.27 -38.40
CA LEU A 7 10.04 0.87 -38.12
C LEU A 7 8.85 0.88 -37.16
N SER A 8 7.64 0.78 -37.72
CA SER A 8 6.44 0.42 -36.96
C SER A 8 6.57 -1.05 -36.56
N TYR A 9 6.79 -1.31 -35.28
CA TYR A 9 6.79 -2.66 -34.74
C TYR A 9 5.34 -3.06 -34.41
N LYS A 10 4.59 -3.52 -35.42
CA LYS A 10 3.31 -4.20 -35.18
C LYS A 10 3.58 -5.52 -34.43
N ARG A 11 3.45 -5.51 -33.10
CA ARG A 11 3.38 -6.74 -32.29
C ARG A 11 2.10 -7.49 -32.68
N ARG A 12 2.23 -8.51 -33.52
CA ARG A 12 1.15 -9.50 -33.75
C ARG A 12 0.93 -10.29 -32.46
N ARG A 13 -0.21 -10.10 -31.79
CA ARG A 13 -0.72 -10.97 -30.72
C ARG A 13 -0.71 -12.43 -31.23
N ARG A 14 0.20 -13.26 -30.73
CA ARG A 14 0.01 -14.72 -30.74
C ARG A 14 -0.83 -15.04 -29.51
N ARG A 15 -2.13 -15.24 -29.69
CA ARG A 15 -2.98 -15.88 -28.69
C ARG A 15 -2.43 -17.30 -28.46
N LEU A 16 -1.64 -17.49 -27.40
CA LEU A 16 -1.47 -18.83 -26.84
C LEU A 16 -2.81 -19.19 -26.20
N PRO A 17 -3.39 -20.38 -26.47
CA PRO A 17 -4.54 -20.82 -25.71
C PRO A 17 -4.07 -21.08 -24.28
N VAL A 18 -4.47 -20.22 -23.35
CA VAL A 18 -4.30 -20.44 -21.90
C VAL A 18 -5.29 -21.53 -21.49
N LEU A 19 -4.92 -22.76 -21.79
CA LEU A 19 -5.37 -23.96 -21.10
C LEU A 19 -4.23 -24.31 -20.15
N VAL A 20 -4.39 -23.94 -18.88
CA VAL A 20 -3.87 -24.57 -17.66
C VAL A 20 -3.82 -23.47 -16.58
N LEU A 21 -4.61 -23.67 -15.51
CA LEU A 21 -4.55 -23.01 -14.20
C LEU A 21 -5.29 -21.68 -13.93
N PHE A 22 -6.42 -21.42 -14.58
CA PHE A 22 -7.51 -20.65 -13.94
C PHE A 22 -8.64 -21.62 -13.54
N ALA A 23 -9.24 -21.39 -12.37
CA ALA A 23 -10.56 -21.89 -11.93
C ALA A 23 -10.72 -23.26 -11.24
N LEU A 24 -9.69 -24.11 -11.03
CA LEU A 24 -9.89 -25.37 -10.28
C LEU A 24 -9.83 -25.24 -8.74
N VAL A 25 -9.24 -24.18 -8.18
CA VAL A 25 -9.20 -23.99 -6.71
C VAL A 25 -10.42 -23.21 -6.19
N LEU A 26 -11.05 -22.38 -7.02
CA LEU A 26 -12.30 -21.68 -6.66
C LEU A 26 -13.51 -22.63 -6.54
N VAL A 27 -13.44 -23.86 -7.08
CA VAL A 27 -14.50 -24.87 -6.93
C VAL A 27 -14.33 -25.72 -5.66
N ALA A 28 -13.11 -25.86 -5.12
CA ALA A 28 -12.89 -26.57 -3.85
C ALA A 28 -13.49 -25.80 -2.65
N ALA A 29 -13.55 -24.46 -2.74
CA ALA A 29 -14.20 -23.59 -1.76
C ALA A 29 -15.73 -23.70 -1.74
N TYR A 30 -16.37 -24.24 -2.79
CA TYR A 30 -17.83 -24.40 -2.82
C TYR A 30 -18.32 -25.78 -2.35
N VAL A 31 -17.47 -26.81 -2.39
CA VAL A 31 -17.85 -28.19 -2.06
C VAL A 31 -17.50 -28.60 -0.62
N ALA A 32 -16.50 -27.97 0.02
CA ALA A 32 -16.13 -28.31 1.41
C ALA A 32 -17.04 -27.69 2.49
N VAL A 33 -17.92 -26.74 2.13
CA VAL A 33 -18.83 -26.04 3.08
C VAL A 33 -20.15 -26.79 3.30
N ARG A 34 -20.35 -28.00 2.74
CA ARG A 34 -21.62 -28.74 2.92
C ARG A 34 -21.57 -30.20 3.37
N THR A 35 -20.41 -30.72 3.74
CA THR A 35 -20.28 -32.02 4.40
C THR A 35 -19.19 -31.89 5.46
N SER A 36 -19.39 -32.02 6.77
CA SER A 36 -20.30 -32.90 7.48
C SER A 36 -20.29 -32.54 8.97
N ASP A 37 -21.49 -32.41 9.55
CA ASP A 37 -21.75 -32.66 10.96
C ASP A 37 -21.41 -34.13 11.31
N GLY A 38 -20.90 -34.35 12.53
CA GLY A 38 -21.12 -35.60 13.26
C GLY A 38 -19.94 -36.57 13.43
N GLY A 39 -19.35 -36.54 14.63
CA GLY A 39 -19.25 -37.73 15.50
C GLY A 39 -18.29 -38.89 15.18
N LEU A 40 -17.38 -39.10 16.13
CA LEU A 40 -16.99 -40.37 16.78
C LEU A 40 -15.90 -41.30 16.17
N LEU A 41 -14.88 -41.52 17.03
CA LEU A 41 -14.12 -42.75 17.33
C LEU A 41 -12.99 -43.29 16.42
N ALA A 42 -11.87 -43.51 17.14
CA ALA A 42 -11.03 -44.71 17.21
C ALA A 42 -9.72 -44.78 16.39
N ASN A 43 -8.62 -44.72 17.17
CA ASN A 43 -7.48 -45.65 17.20
C ASN A 43 -6.92 -46.20 15.88
N ILE A 44 -5.61 -45.99 15.66
CA ILE A 44 -4.61 -47.08 15.53
C ILE A 44 -3.19 -46.54 15.82
N PRO A 45 -2.27 -47.36 16.38
CA PRO A 45 -1.02 -46.92 17.01
C PRO A 45 0.25 -47.29 16.23
N GLY A 46 1.36 -46.65 16.61
CA GLY A 46 2.70 -47.25 16.57
C GLY A 46 3.61 -46.83 15.41
N LEU A 47 4.71 -46.15 15.76
CA LEU A 47 6.07 -46.61 15.46
C LEU A 47 7.06 -45.81 16.31
N SER A 48 7.50 -46.46 17.38
CA SER A 48 8.70 -46.14 18.15
C SER A 48 9.92 -46.72 17.42
N GLY A 49 11.03 -45.99 17.42
CA GLY A 49 12.32 -46.45 16.92
C GLY A 49 13.43 -45.47 17.28
N ASN A 50 14.00 -45.65 18.48
CA ASN A 50 15.21 -44.99 18.97
C ASN A 50 16.44 -45.27 18.08
N ASN A 51 17.39 -44.34 17.98
CA ASN A 51 18.67 -44.42 18.70
C ASN A 51 19.75 -43.44 18.19
N ALA A 52 20.59 -43.06 19.16
CA ALA A 52 22.04 -42.82 19.10
C ALA A 52 22.58 -41.39 18.86
N ASP A 53 22.89 -40.78 20.01
CA ASP A 53 24.13 -40.07 20.37
C ASP A 53 25.32 -40.16 19.38
N SER A 54 25.96 -39.02 19.13
CA SER A 54 27.42 -38.91 19.30
C SER A 54 27.85 -37.45 19.51
N ASN A 55 28.98 -37.33 20.19
CA ASN A 55 29.43 -36.21 21.00
C ASN A 55 30.67 -35.54 20.36
N SER A 56 30.84 -34.24 20.65
CA SER A 56 32.09 -33.46 20.79
C SER A 56 33.20 -33.43 19.70
N GLN A 57 33.64 -32.21 19.36
CA GLN A 57 35.03 -31.68 19.49
C GLN A 57 35.13 -30.32 18.78
N GLN A 58 35.27 -29.20 19.52
CA GLN A 58 36.53 -28.51 19.86
C GLN A 58 37.32 -27.91 18.69
N THR A 59 37.47 -26.58 18.78
CA THR A 59 38.28 -25.63 17.98
C THR A 59 39.79 -25.90 18.10
N PRO A 60 40.63 -25.23 17.27
CA PRO A 60 41.29 -24.05 17.84
C PRO A 60 41.51 -22.87 16.87
N SER A 61 41.72 -21.73 17.52
CA SER A 61 42.06 -20.39 17.03
C SER A 61 43.43 -20.27 16.35
N ARG A 62 43.60 -19.21 15.53
CA ARG A 62 44.75 -18.29 15.56
C ARG A 62 44.58 -17.11 14.58
N SER A 63 44.61 -15.90 15.13
CA SER A 63 45.29 -14.72 14.56
C SER A 63 46.47 -14.39 15.50
N PRO A 64 47.57 -13.75 15.04
CA PRO A 64 47.61 -12.29 15.11
C PRO A 64 48.46 -11.60 14.01
N GLY A 65 48.21 -10.31 13.81
CA GLY A 65 49.09 -9.43 13.03
C GLY A 65 48.50 -8.03 12.83
N GLU A 66 48.87 -7.10 13.72
CA GLU A 66 48.60 -5.66 13.65
C GLU A 66 49.41 -4.96 12.54
N ALA A 67 48.83 -3.88 12.00
CA ALA A 67 49.39 -2.53 11.88
C ALA A 67 49.09 -1.86 10.52
N GLY A 68 48.46 -0.68 10.57
CA GLY A 68 48.25 0.18 9.41
C GLY A 68 47.11 1.16 9.61
N SER A 69 47.34 2.19 10.42
CA SER A 69 46.51 3.38 10.57
C SER A 69 46.39 4.15 9.25
N ASP A 70 45.17 4.47 8.83
CA ASP A 70 44.92 5.70 8.07
C ASP A 70 43.57 6.30 8.49
N ASP A 71 43.67 7.59 8.78
CA ASP A 71 42.69 8.48 9.35
C ASP A 71 41.81 9.04 8.22
N SER A 72 40.55 8.62 8.17
CA SER A 72 39.51 9.38 7.48
C SER A 72 38.21 9.21 8.25
N SER A 73 37.95 10.16 9.14
CA SER A 73 36.67 10.30 9.83
C SER A 73 35.56 10.61 8.83
N ALA A 74 34.98 9.56 8.24
CA ALA A 74 33.68 9.63 7.61
C ALA A 74 32.65 9.86 8.73
N LYS A 75 32.18 11.10 8.84
CA LYS A 75 31.02 11.41 9.69
C LYS A 75 29.87 10.52 9.25
N GLU A 76 29.37 9.70 10.18
CA GLU A 76 28.06 9.04 10.02
C GLU A 76 27.04 10.07 9.53
N PRO A 77 26.24 9.78 8.50
CA PRO A 77 25.15 10.65 8.15
C PRO A 77 24.23 10.72 9.36
N ALA A 78 24.05 11.94 9.88
CA ALA A 78 23.09 12.21 10.93
C ALA A 78 21.75 11.64 10.49
N LYS A 79 21.18 10.74 11.30
CA LYS A 79 19.79 10.27 11.17
C LYS A 79 18.90 11.51 11.11
N LEU A 80 18.51 11.92 9.91
CA LEU A 80 17.42 12.86 9.72
C LEU A 80 16.16 12.10 10.13
N ALA A 81 15.71 12.35 11.35
CA ALA A 81 14.37 11.98 11.77
C ALA A 81 13.38 12.52 10.72
N PRO A 82 12.32 11.77 10.37
CA PRO A 82 11.28 12.23 9.45
C PRO A 82 10.82 13.62 9.86
N LYS A 83 10.85 14.58 8.92
CA LYS A 83 10.48 15.97 9.20
C LYS A 83 8.98 16.22 9.31
N GLU A 84 8.16 15.20 9.15
CA GLU A 84 6.74 15.21 9.54
C GLU A 84 6.39 13.90 10.23
N SER A 85 6.36 13.92 11.57
CA SER A 85 5.41 13.06 12.28
C SER A 85 4.02 13.55 11.94
N ALA A 86 3.06 12.65 11.72
CA ALA A 86 1.64 12.97 11.60
C ALA A 86 1.24 14.15 12.52
N PRO A 87 0.56 15.18 12.01
CA PRO A 87 0.16 16.32 12.83
C PRO A 87 -0.90 15.83 13.81
N ASP A 88 -0.52 15.68 15.07
CA ASP A 88 -1.50 15.52 16.15
C ASP A 88 -1.17 16.55 17.24
N PRO A 89 -2.11 17.44 17.60
CA PRO A 89 -1.95 18.24 18.81
C PRO A 89 -1.71 17.33 20.01
N GLU A 90 -0.82 17.74 20.92
CA GLU A 90 -0.50 16.99 22.13
C GLU A 90 -1.78 16.73 22.97
N GLN A 91 -2.27 15.48 23.01
CA GLN A 91 -3.51 15.16 23.72
C GLN A 91 -3.30 14.60 25.13
N PRO A 92 -4.20 14.91 26.08
CA PRO A 92 -4.09 14.49 27.48
C PRO A 92 -4.51 13.04 27.72
N THR A 93 -5.33 12.46 26.83
CA THR A 93 -5.87 11.09 26.97
C THR A 93 -5.73 10.29 25.67
N PRO A 94 -5.68 8.94 25.74
CA PRO A 94 -5.70 8.07 24.57
C PRO A 94 -6.84 8.35 23.61
N GLU A 95 -8.07 8.45 24.12
CA GLU A 95 -9.26 8.68 23.30
C GLU A 95 -9.25 10.06 22.63
N ALA A 96 -8.71 11.09 23.29
CA ALA A 96 -8.54 12.40 22.67
C ALA A 96 -7.53 12.35 21.52
N ALA A 97 -6.39 11.66 21.70
CA ALA A 97 -5.38 11.48 20.64
C ALA A 97 -5.95 10.75 19.43
N ALA A 98 -6.67 9.66 19.67
CA ALA A 98 -7.30 8.92 18.58
C ALA A 98 -8.40 9.75 17.90
N TYR A 99 -9.28 10.39 18.66
CA TYR A 99 -10.38 11.19 18.12
C TYR A 99 -9.90 12.36 17.26
N ALA A 100 -8.84 13.06 17.70
CA ALA A 100 -8.25 14.19 16.97
C ALA A 100 -7.77 13.82 15.56
N VAL A 101 -7.35 12.57 15.36
CA VAL A 101 -6.87 12.05 14.07
C VAL A 101 -7.99 11.43 13.26
N ILE A 102 -8.92 10.72 13.91
CA ILE A 102 -9.98 9.98 13.21
C ILE A 102 -11.10 10.89 12.72
N ALA A 103 -11.58 11.81 13.55
CA ALA A 103 -12.77 12.59 13.22
C ALA A 103 -12.62 13.46 11.96
N PRO A 104 -11.45 14.08 11.68
CA PRO A 104 -11.23 14.83 10.45
C PRO A 104 -11.02 13.99 9.19
N GLU A 105 -10.75 12.68 9.33
CA GLU A 105 -10.49 11.79 8.20
C GLU A 105 -11.72 10.97 7.83
N LEU A 106 -12.46 10.46 8.82
CA LEU A 106 -13.54 9.49 8.64
C LEU A 106 -14.93 10.12 8.78
N PRO A 107 -15.74 10.18 7.71
CA PRO A 107 -17.11 10.68 7.76
C PRO A 107 -17.95 9.93 8.80
N GLY A 108 -18.87 10.64 9.47
CA GLY A 108 -19.77 10.04 10.46
C GLY A 108 -19.13 9.69 11.82
N THR A 109 -17.87 10.09 12.05
CA THR A 109 -17.23 9.94 13.35
C THR A 109 -17.77 10.98 14.34
N THR A 110 -18.27 10.52 15.48
CA THR A 110 -18.68 11.35 16.63
C THR A 110 -18.02 10.84 17.91
N PRO A 111 -18.09 11.56 19.05
CA PRO A 111 -17.60 11.04 20.33
C PRO A 111 -18.16 9.65 20.69
N GLU A 112 -19.42 9.38 20.33
CA GLU A 112 -20.10 8.11 20.57
C GLU A 112 -19.58 6.97 19.68
N SER A 113 -18.81 7.26 18.64
CA SER A 113 -18.11 6.25 17.84
C SER A 113 -17.03 5.53 18.65
N ILE A 114 -16.53 6.13 19.74
CA ILE A 114 -15.56 5.48 20.65
C ILE A 114 -16.31 4.48 21.53
N LYS A 115 -15.95 3.19 21.39
CA LYS A 115 -16.62 2.07 22.10
C LYS A 115 -15.82 1.53 23.28
N GLY A 116 -14.54 1.84 23.37
CA GLY A 116 -13.72 1.42 24.49
C GLY A 116 -12.28 1.91 24.41
N VAL A 117 -11.68 2.07 25.59
CA VAL A 117 -10.26 2.40 25.76
C VAL A 117 -9.62 1.33 26.62
N TYR A 118 -8.54 0.74 26.12
CA TYR A 118 -7.82 -0.36 26.77
C TYR A 118 -6.38 0.07 27.02
N ARG A 119 -5.96 0.14 28.28
CA ARG A 119 -4.55 0.39 28.63
C ARG A 119 -3.77 -0.90 28.76
N SER A 120 -2.56 -0.90 28.20
CA SER A 120 -1.64 -2.02 28.40
C SER A 120 -1.22 -2.11 29.87
N LYS A 121 -1.27 -3.33 30.41
CA LYS A 121 -0.69 -3.71 31.70
C LYS A 121 0.81 -4.00 31.58
N ILE A 122 1.29 -4.37 30.39
CA ILE A 122 2.70 -4.63 30.12
C ILE A 122 3.48 -3.32 29.96
N ASN A 123 2.95 -2.37 29.17
CA ASN A 123 3.56 -1.08 28.96
C ASN A 123 2.53 0.06 29.08
N LYS A 124 2.53 0.73 30.23
CA LYS A 124 1.56 1.80 30.54
C LYS A 124 1.65 3.03 29.63
N SER A 125 2.70 3.17 28.81
CA SER A 125 2.74 4.22 27.81
C SER A 125 1.84 3.93 26.61
N TRP A 126 1.21 2.76 26.51
CA TRP A 126 0.36 2.38 25.38
C TRP A 126 -1.10 2.16 25.78
N ALA A 127 -1.98 2.48 24.85
CA ALA A 127 -3.40 2.18 24.91
C ALA A 127 -3.95 1.87 23.51
N SER A 128 -5.10 1.21 23.45
CA SER A 128 -5.88 1.06 22.23
C SER A 128 -7.28 1.65 22.41
N VAL A 129 -7.80 2.24 21.34
CA VAL A 129 -9.10 2.92 21.30
C VAL A 129 -9.93 2.29 20.18
N ARG A 130 -11.09 1.71 20.54
CA ARG A 130 -11.98 1.06 19.59
C ARG A 130 -12.97 2.06 19.01
N PHE A 131 -13.07 2.10 17.69
CA PHE A 131 -13.98 2.94 16.93
C PHE A 131 -15.01 2.11 16.15
N GLU A 132 -16.24 2.59 16.14
CA GLU A 132 -17.34 2.16 15.27
C GLU A 132 -18.08 3.41 14.77
N PRO A 133 -17.53 4.13 13.76
CA PRO A 133 -18.20 5.27 13.15
C PRO A 133 -19.46 4.85 12.40
N GLU A 134 -20.43 5.76 12.32
CA GLU A 134 -21.64 5.52 11.53
C GLU A 134 -21.27 5.39 10.04
N GLY A 135 -21.86 4.42 9.35
CA GLY A 135 -21.66 4.23 7.93
C GLY A 135 -20.37 3.48 7.53
N GLU A 136 -19.38 3.32 8.42
CA GLU A 136 -18.13 2.59 8.11
C GLU A 136 -18.36 1.06 8.02
N GLY A 137 -19.36 0.56 8.74
CA GLY A 137 -19.85 -0.82 8.66
C GLY A 137 -18.96 -1.85 9.37
N LYS A 138 -17.72 -1.52 9.72
CA LYS A 138 -16.77 -2.41 10.39
C LYS A 138 -15.97 -1.68 11.48
N PRO A 139 -15.81 -2.27 12.69
CA PRO A 139 -14.98 -1.67 13.74
C PRO A 139 -13.50 -1.66 13.37
N PHE A 140 -12.79 -0.64 13.82
CA PHE A 140 -11.33 -0.61 13.81
C PHE A 140 -10.79 -0.13 15.16
N VAL A 141 -9.49 -0.33 15.35
CA VAL A 141 -8.78 0.03 16.57
C VAL A 141 -7.62 0.94 16.24
N VAL A 142 -7.48 2.01 17.02
CA VAL A 142 -6.35 2.94 16.98
C VAL A 142 -5.46 2.69 18.18
N PHE A 143 -4.19 2.43 17.95
CA PHE A 143 -3.19 2.35 19.01
C PHE A 143 -2.59 3.72 19.26
N THR A 144 -2.55 4.11 20.52
CA THR A 144 -2.01 5.38 20.97
C THR A 144 -0.87 5.17 21.95
N HIS A 145 0.07 6.11 21.95
CA HIS A 145 1.29 6.02 22.73
C HIS A 145 1.63 7.35 23.42
N TRP A 146 2.08 7.25 24.66
CA TRP A 146 2.53 8.35 25.50
C TRP A 146 4.03 8.58 25.33
N ASN A 147 4.41 9.72 24.77
CA ASN A 147 5.80 10.07 24.50
C ASN A 147 6.54 10.69 25.72
N GLY A 148 5.92 10.70 26.91
CA GLY A 148 6.43 11.37 28.11
C GLY A 148 5.74 12.70 28.41
N LYS A 149 5.06 13.29 27.42
CA LYS A 149 4.36 14.58 27.54
C LYS A 149 2.91 14.53 27.09
N SER A 150 2.59 13.77 26.06
CA SER A 150 1.25 13.67 25.48
C SER A 150 1.00 12.29 24.88
N TRP A 151 -0.30 11.95 24.72
CA TRP A 151 -0.73 10.83 23.89
C TRP A 151 -0.69 11.24 22.40
N ARG A 152 -0.45 10.26 21.54
CA ARG A 152 -0.50 10.38 20.07
C ARG A 152 -1.09 9.12 19.46
N ALA A 153 -1.87 9.25 18.40
CA ALA A 153 -2.24 8.10 17.57
C ALA A 153 -1.06 7.66 16.71
N GLU A 154 -0.76 6.36 16.72
CA GLU A 154 0.41 5.83 15.99
C GLU A 154 0.03 4.86 14.87
N LYS A 155 -0.96 3.99 15.10
CA LYS A 155 -1.30 2.90 14.17
C LYS A 155 -2.79 2.61 14.20
N SER A 156 -3.32 2.10 13.09
CA SER A 156 -4.66 1.52 13.04
C SER A 156 -4.64 0.08 12.52
N VAL A 157 -5.66 -0.69 12.92
CA VAL A 157 -5.94 -2.03 12.42
C VAL A 157 -7.45 -2.25 12.40
N ARG A 158 -7.93 -3.00 11.41
CA ARG A 158 -9.32 -3.46 11.40
C ARG A 158 -9.54 -4.56 12.43
N ALA A 159 -10.66 -4.48 13.13
CA ALA A 159 -10.92 -5.32 14.31
C ALA A 159 -12.13 -6.23 14.15
N ASP A 160 -12.55 -6.47 12.91
CA ASP A 160 -13.75 -7.21 12.54
C ASP A 160 -13.48 -8.64 12.06
N GLU A 161 -12.27 -8.95 11.57
CA GLU A 161 -11.91 -10.29 11.07
C GLU A 161 -10.50 -10.68 11.59
N PRO A 162 -10.35 -11.81 12.31
CA PRO A 162 -9.09 -12.24 12.92
C PRO A 162 -8.24 -13.12 11.98
N ASP A 163 -8.37 -12.95 10.65
CA ASP A 163 -7.86 -13.89 9.65
C ASP A 163 -6.41 -14.35 9.92
N TYR A 164 -5.59 -13.45 10.49
CA TYR A 164 -4.21 -13.73 10.83
C TYR A 164 -3.78 -13.26 12.23
N ALA A 165 -4.67 -13.31 13.22
CA ALA A 165 -4.44 -12.77 14.57
C ALA A 165 -3.12 -13.17 15.29
N LYS A 166 -2.50 -14.29 14.91
CA LYS A 166 -1.17 -14.68 15.45
C LYS A 166 -0.01 -13.89 14.86
N ASN A 167 -0.19 -13.40 13.64
CA ASN A 167 0.84 -12.81 12.81
C ASN A 167 0.75 -11.29 12.74
N ASP A 168 -0.38 -10.68 13.16
CA ASP A 168 -0.58 -9.23 13.28
C ASP A 168 0.47 -8.54 14.16
N VAL A 169 1.16 -9.30 15.01
CA VAL A 169 2.35 -8.86 15.77
C VAL A 169 3.43 -8.26 14.87
N VAL A 170 3.51 -8.65 13.59
CA VAL A 170 4.50 -8.15 12.63
C VAL A 170 4.12 -6.77 12.09
N PRO A 171 2.96 -6.55 11.44
CA PRO A 171 2.54 -5.21 11.01
C PRO A 171 2.27 -4.25 12.18
N LEU A 172 1.97 -4.77 13.37
CA LEU A 172 1.79 -4.00 14.61
C LEU A 172 3.02 -4.00 15.52
N ALA A 173 4.20 -4.37 15.01
CA ALA A 173 5.42 -4.38 15.80
C ALA A 173 5.63 -3.07 16.57
N GLY A 174 5.98 -3.19 17.85
CA GLY A 174 6.09 -2.07 18.80
C GLY A 174 4.85 -1.86 19.68
N VAL A 175 3.67 -2.31 19.25
CA VAL A 175 2.47 -2.33 20.09
C VAL A 175 2.59 -3.47 21.12
N PRO A 176 2.23 -3.27 22.40
CA PRO A 176 2.27 -4.33 23.40
C PRO A 176 1.38 -5.54 23.10
N ASP A 177 1.90 -6.74 23.37
CA ASP A 177 1.22 -8.01 23.11
C ASP A 177 -0.14 -8.14 23.80
N ASP A 178 -0.34 -7.53 24.98
CA ASP A 178 -1.63 -7.55 25.67
C ASP A 178 -2.71 -6.70 24.98
N LEU A 179 -2.31 -5.68 24.22
CA LEU A 179 -3.25 -4.96 23.36
C LEU A 179 -3.54 -5.70 22.06
N ILE A 180 -2.54 -6.39 21.49
CA ILE A 180 -2.71 -7.18 20.26
C ILE A 180 -3.56 -8.43 20.52
N GLN A 181 -3.27 -9.18 21.58
CA GLN A 181 -4.00 -10.43 21.88
C GLN A 181 -5.46 -10.18 22.29
N TYR A 182 -5.80 -9.00 22.78
CA TYR A 182 -7.19 -8.61 23.09
C TYR A 182 -7.80 -7.68 22.04
N LEU A 183 -7.17 -7.59 20.85
CA LEU A 183 -7.70 -6.84 19.70
C LEU A 183 -9.03 -7.41 19.22
N TYR A 184 -9.14 -8.75 19.18
CA TYR A 184 -10.32 -9.47 18.71
C TYR A 184 -11.09 -10.07 19.88
N SER A 185 -12.43 -10.00 19.82
CA SER A 185 -13.32 -10.55 20.84
C SER A 185 -13.17 -12.07 21.02
N GLU A 186 -12.78 -12.80 19.97
CA GLU A 186 -12.65 -14.26 19.95
C GLU A 186 -11.18 -14.73 19.91
N ASN A 187 -10.25 -14.01 20.53
CA ASN A 187 -8.86 -14.45 20.54
C ASN A 187 -8.60 -15.59 21.55
N VAL A 188 -8.71 -16.84 21.08
CA VAL A 188 -8.39 -18.05 21.85
C VAL A 188 -6.90 -18.17 22.26
N PHE A 189 -6.03 -17.27 21.79
CA PHE A 189 -4.61 -17.22 22.16
C PHE A 189 -4.31 -16.30 23.36
N ALA A 190 -5.30 -15.52 23.84
CA ALA A 190 -5.15 -14.54 24.91
C ALA A 190 -4.80 -15.13 26.30
N ALA A 191 -4.91 -16.45 26.49
CA ALA A 191 -4.80 -17.10 27.80
C ALA A 191 -3.43 -16.95 28.51
N LYS A 192 -2.39 -16.42 27.84
CA LYS A 192 -1.02 -16.32 28.38
C LYS A 192 -0.54 -14.89 28.65
N VAL A 193 -1.28 -13.86 28.25
CA VAL A 193 -0.92 -12.46 28.54
C VAL A 193 -1.97 -11.80 29.44
N PRO A 194 -1.60 -10.81 30.26
CA PRO A 194 -2.58 -10.13 31.12
C PRO A 194 -3.62 -9.39 30.29
N GLU A 195 -4.91 -9.55 30.60
CA GLU A 195 -5.97 -8.75 29.98
C GLU A 195 -5.73 -7.25 30.20
N PRO A 196 -5.81 -6.39 29.17
CA PRO A 196 -5.62 -4.96 29.34
C PRO A 196 -6.68 -4.35 30.26
N THR A 197 -6.37 -3.20 30.84
CA THR A 197 -7.33 -2.50 31.72
C THR A 197 -8.31 -1.71 30.87
N ILE A 198 -9.60 -2.04 30.97
CA ILE A 198 -10.67 -1.25 30.37
C ILE A 198 -10.86 0.01 31.21
N GLU A 199 -10.73 1.18 30.60
CA GLU A 199 -10.96 2.46 31.27
C GLU A 199 -12.33 3.04 30.99
N LYS A 200 -12.79 3.87 31.93
CA LYS A 200 -13.98 4.69 31.72
C LYS A 200 -13.62 5.81 30.74
N MET A 201 -14.29 5.83 29.59
CA MET A 201 -14.11 6.85 28.56
C MET A 201 -14.50 8.23 29.08
N ASP A 202 -13.66 9.24 28.85
CA ASP A 202 -13.97 10.65 29.09
C ASP A 202 -14.32 11.37 27.79
N LEU A 203 -15.52 11.09 27.28
CA LEU A 203 -16.00 11.67 26.02
C LEU A 203 -16.36 13.17 26.15
N LYS A 204 -16.41 13.72 27.37
CA LYS A 204 -16.86 15.10 27.61
C LYS A 204 -15.79 16.15 27.32
N HIS A 205 -14.53 15.74 27.28
CA HIS A 205 -13.37 16.62 27.11
C HIS A 205 -12.54 16.25 25.88
N LEU A 206 -13.16 15.61 24.89
CA LEU A 206 -12.52 15.39 23.60
C LEU A 206 -12.22 16.75 22.94
N PRO A 207 -11.15 16.84 22.13
CA PRO A 207 -10.82 18.06 21.43
C PRO A 207 -11.96 18.45 20.49
N ASP A 208 -12.20 19.75 20.39
CA ASP A 208 -13.12 20.34 19.42
C ASP A 208 -12.42 20.30 18.05
N VAL A 209 -12.68 19.24 17.30
CA VAL A 209 -12.19 19.05 15.94
C VAL A 209 -13.36 19.03 14.99
N ASP A 210 -13.20 19.72 13.86
CA ASP A 210 -14.18 19.64 12.78
C ASP A 210 -14.27 18.18 12.30
N GLY A 211 -15.49 17.77 11.90
CA GLY A 211 -15.68 16.48 11.24
C GLY A 211 -14.96 16.42 9.90
N ALA A 212 -15.00 15.24 9.26
CA ALA A 212 -14.28 15.04 8.01
C ALA A 212 -14.62 16.08 6.94
N THR A 213 -13.59 16.80 6.49
CA THR A 213 -13.67 17.76 5.41
C THR A 213 -12.68 17.37 4.33
N PHE A 214 -13.12 17.50 3.09
CA PHE A 214 -12.31 17.16 1.92
C PHE A 214 -12.15 18.40 1.05
N SER A 215 -11.14 18.40 0.19
CA SER A 215 -10.86 19.45 -0.79
C SER A 215 -12.06 19.77 -1.70
N SER A 216 -11.95 20.77 -2.57
CA SER A 216 -13.03 21.06 -3.51
C SER A 216 -13.04 20.08 -4.69
N THR A 217 -14.21 19.81 -5.29
CA THR A 217 -14.31 19.18 -6.62
C THR A 217 -14.11 20.17 -7.77
N GLU A 218 -13.80 21.44 -7.47
CA GLU A 218 -13.44 22.41 -8.51
C GLU A 218 -12.22 21.91 -9.30
N PRO A 219 -12.31 21.85 -10.64
CA PRO A 219 -11.23 21.35 -11.47
C PRO A 219 -9.95 22.21 -11.40
N VAL A 220 -8.82 21.55 -11.56
CA VAL A 220 -7.50 22.16 -11.69
C VAL A 220 -6.98 21.93 -13.10
N MET A 221 -6.36 22.96 -13.70
CA MET A 221 -5.74 22.92 -15.01
C MET A 221 -4.34 23.55 -14.91
N ASP A 222 -3.31 22.74 -15.11
CA ASP A 222 -1.90 23.10 -14.93
C ASP A 222 -1.22 23.19 -16.29
N GLY A 223 -1.08 24.42 -16.81
CA GLY A 223 -0.37 24.66 -18.07
C GLY A 223 -1.14 24.24 -19.33
N VAL A 224 -2.45 23.99 -19.23
CA VAL A 224 -3.30 23.60 -20.38
C VAL A 224 -3.30 24.72 -21.44
N PRO A 225 -2.89 24.44 -22.70
CA PRO A 225 -2.91 25.43 -23.78
C PRO A 225 -4.33 25.85 -24.17
N ASP A 226 -4.48 27.06 -24.71
CA ASP A 226 -5.79 27.58 -25.18
C ASP A 226 -6.44 26.68 -26.24
N ALA A 227 -5.63 25.99 -27.06
CA ALA A 227 -6.12 25.07 -28.09
C ALA A 227 -6.76 23.79 -27.52
N ASP A 228 -6.37 23.40 -26.30
CA ASP A 228 -6.83 22.19 -25.63
C ASP A 228 -7.88 22.50 -24.55
N ARG A 229 -8.02 23.77 -24.14
CA ARG A 229 -8.85 24.18 -23.00
C ARG A 229 -10.30 23.68 -23.08
N GLU A 230 -10.98 23.85 -24.21
CA GLU A 230 -12.39 23.42 -24.34
C GLU A 230 -12.52 21.89 -24.18
N ARG A 231 -11.60 21.12 -24.78
CA ARG A 231 -11.55 19.66 -24.65
C ARG A 231 -11.30 19.23 -23.21
N ILE A 232 -10.36 19.90 -22.53
CA ILE A 232 -10.02 19.62 -21.13
C ILE A 232 -11.15 20.02 -20.18
N GLU A 233 -11.82 21.14 -20.42
CA GLU A 233 -13.00 21.56 -19.64
C GLU A 233 -14.16 20.55 -19.78
N ASN A 234 -14.37 19.98 -20.98
CA ASN A 234 -15.39 18.96 -21.20
C ASN A 234 -15.10 17.67 -20.42
N VAL A 235 -13.87 17.12 -20.51
CA VAL A 235 -13.52 15.90 -19.76
C VAL A 235 -13.52 16.12 -18.25
N LEU A 236 -13.10 17.30 -17.76
CA LEU A 236 -13.21 17.65 -16.35
C LEU A 236 -14.68 17.77 -15.90
N GLY A 237 -15.58 18.19 -16.79
CA GLY A 237 -17.00 18.22 -16.55
C GLY A 237 -17.61 16.83 -16.34
N GLU A 238 -17.23 15.85 -17.17
CA GLU A 238 -17.69 14.46 -17.01
C GLU A 238 -17.02 13.79 -15.80
N ALA A 239 -15.70 13.93 -15.64
CA ALA A 239 -14.97 13.40 -14.48
C ALA A 239 -15.51 13.94 -13.15
N ARG A 240 -15.93 15.21 -13.11
CA ARG A 240 -16.56 15.81 -11.92
C ARG A 240 -17.89 15.13 -11.59
N LYS A 241 -18.73 14.85 -12.59
CA LYS A 241 -20.01 14.17 -12.36
C LYS A 241 -19.79 12.75 -11.84
N GLU A 242 -18.82 12.03 -12.39
CA GLU A 242 -18.47 10.69 -11.95
C GLU A 242 -17.97 10.70 -10.49
N ILE A 243 -17.04 11.61 -10.16
CA ILE A 243 -16.50 11.76 -8.80
C ILE A 243 -17.56 12.23 -7.80
N GLU A 244 -18.45 13.16 -8.16
CA GLU A 244 -19.53 13.63 -7.28
C GLU A 244 -20.66 12.59 -7.14
N GLY A 245 -20.82 11.69 -8.11
CA GLY A 245 -21.77 10.58 -8.07
C GLY A 245 -21.26 9.35 -7.31
N TYR A 246 -19.95 9.24 -7.10
CA TYR A 246 -19.33 8.14 -6.37
C TYR A 246 -19.71 8.15 -4.88
N HIS A 247 -20.05 6.98 -4.32
CA HIS A 247 -20.26 6.83 -2.89
C HIS A 247 -18.93 6.80 -2.15
N GLY A 248 -18.37 7.97 -1.85
CA GLY A 248 -17.12 8.15 -1.15
C GLY A 248 -16.44 9.43 -1.58
N ILE A 249 -15.13 9.48 -1.45
CA ILE A 249 -14.29 10.58 -1.95
C ILE A 249 -13.34 9.99 -2.97
N ALA A 250 -13.25 10.60 -4.14
CA ALA A 250 -12.33 10.19 -5.20
C ALA A 250 -11.62 11.40 -5.81
N GLY A 251 -10.38 11.22 -6.23
CA GLY A 251 -9.58 12.23 -6.91
C GLY A 251 -9.00 11.68 -8.20
N LEU A 252 -8.78 12.57 -9.16
CA LEU A 252 -8.20 12.27 -10.47
C LEU A 252 -7.10 13.28 -10.76
N TYR A 253 -5.97 12.81 -11.29
CA TYR A 253 -5.03 13.69 -11.98
C TYR A 253 -4.51 13.02 -13.24
N VAL A 254 -4.42 13.80 -14.32
CA VAL A 254 -3.91 13.38 -15.62
C VAL A 254 -2.77 14.29 -16.02
N ARG A 255 -1.69 13.70 -16.55
CA ARG A 255 -0.57 14.42 -17.18
C ARG A 255 -0.46 14.00 -18.64
N ASP A 256 -0.64 14.94 -19.55
CA ASP A 256 -0.32 14.77 -20.96
C ASP A 256 1.19 14.99 -21.15
N LEU A 257 1.92 13.96 -21.59
CA LEU A 257 3.38 13.99 -21.64
C LEU A 257 3.92 14.71 -22.87
N GLU A 258 3.18 14.70 -23.97
CA GLU A 258 3.60 15.35 -25.22
C GLU A 258 3.19 16.83 -25.25
N GLY A 259 2.03 17.16 -24.64
CA GLY A 259 1.57 18.53 -24.44
C GLY A 259 2.23 19.24 -23.25
N ASP A 260 2.85 18.49 -22.33
CA ASP A 260 3.50 19.00 -21.11
C ASP A 260 2.54 19.81 -20.21
N PHE A 261 1.29 19.34 -20.07
CA PHE A 261 0.27 19.94 -19.20
C PHE A 261 -0.45 18.90 -18.35
N GLY A 262 -1.10 19.35 -17.29
CA GLY A 262 -1.86 18.49 -16.37
C GLY A 262 -3.23 19.04 -16.05
N TYR A 263 -4.13 18.18 -15.59
CA TYR A 263 -5.46 18.56 -15.16
C TYR A 263 -6.05 17.51 -14.21
N GLY A 264 -6.98 17.91 -13.35
CA GLY A 264 -7.58 16.97 -12.42
C GLY A 264 -8.61 17.56 -11.48
N ILE A 265 -9.06 16.71 -10.56
CA ILE A 265 -10.05 17.02 -9.53
C ILE A 265 -9.52 16.45 -8.22
N ARG A 266 -9.44 17.29 -7.18
CA ARG A 266 -8.78 16.96 -5.90
C ARG A 266 -7.34 16.43 -6.07
N PRO A 267 -6.50 17.07 -6.90
CA PRO A 267 -5.19 16.53 -7.24
C PRO A 267 -4.26 16.38 -6.01
N ASP A 268 -4.43 17.22 -5.00
CA ASP A 268 -3.58 17.26 -3.79
C ASP A 268 -4.30 16.74 -2.53
N GLU A 269 -5.49 16.13 -2.67
CA GLU A 269 -6.15 15.45 -1.55
C GLU A 269 -5.34 14.23 -1.12
N LYS A 270 -5.19 14.04 0.19
CA LYS A 270 -4.47 12.88 0.76
C LYS A 270 -5.38 11.68 0.85
N PHE A 271 -4.96 10.59 0.22
CA PHE A 271 -5.64 9.31 0.24
C PHE A 271 -4.74 8.24 0.88
N PHE A 272 -5.39 7.23 1.44
CA PHE A 272 -4.71 6.00 1.80
C PHE A 272 -4.40 5.26 0.50
N THR A 273 -3.19 4.74 0.36
CA THR A 273 -2.66 4.34 -0.96
C THR A 273 -2.86 2.87 -1.31
N ALA A 274 -3.41 2.07 -0.40
CA ALA A 274 -3.48 0.62 -0.55
C ALA A 274 -2.16 0.06 -1.14
N SER A 275 -2.21 -0.49 -2.37
CA SER A 275 -1.03 -1.06 -3.03
C SER A 275 -0.35 -0.18 -4.07
N ILE A 276 -0.90 0.99 -4.42
CA ILE A 276 -0.20 1.91 -5.35
C ILE A 276 1.08 2.48 -4.72
N ILE A 277 1.22 2.42 -3.39
CA ILE A 277 2.47 2.73 -2.66
C ILE A 277 3.66 1.86 -3.08
N LYS A 278 3.44 0.75 -3.78
CA LYS A 278 4.50 -0.11 -4.31
C LYS A 278 5.25 0.52 -5.49
N VAL A 279 4.71 1.56 -6.12
CA VAL A 279 5.38 2.33 -7.18
C VAL A 279 6.70 2.94 -6.69
N PRO A 280 6.74 3.78 -5.64
CA PRO A 280 8.01 4.30 -5.13
C PRO A 280 8.95 3.22 -4.59
N ILE A 281 8.43 2.09 -4.07
CA ILE A 281 9.25 0.94 -3.66
C ILE A 281 9.96 0.33 -4.87
N MET A 282 9.24 0.12 -5.97
CA MET A 282 9.80 -0.37 -7.23
C MET A 282 10.92 0.55 -7.72
N VAL A 283 10.67 1.87 -7.78
CA VAL A 283 11.69 2.85 -8.21
C VAL A 283 12.93 2.77 -7.32
N ALA A 284 12.77 2.69 -5.99
CA ALA A 284 13.90 2.57 -5.06
C ALA A 284 14.76 1.32 -5.33
N VAL A 285 14.12 0.18 -5.62
CA VAL A 285 14.84 -1.07 -5.96
C VAL A 285 15.60 -0.91 -7.28
N TYR A 286 14.98 -0.36 -8.32
CA TYR A 286 15.63 -0.14 -9.61
C TYR A 286 16.81 0.84 -9.51
N ARG A 287 16.71 1.89 -8.70
CA ARG A 287 17.84 2.80 -8.42
C ARG A 287 19.00 2.08 -7.74
N LYS A 288 18.71 1.23 -6.75
CA LYS A 288 19.74 0.38 -6.11
C LYS A 288 20.40 -0.60 -7.10
N VAL A 289 19.66 -1.08 -8.09
CA VAL A 289 20.23 -1.89 -9.18
C VAL A 289 21.12 -1.06 -10.10
N ASP A 290 20.69 0.14 -10.49
CA ASP A 290 21.50 1.05 -11.32
C ASP A 290 22.80 1.48 -10.62
N GLU A 291 22.75 1.68 -9.30
CA GLU A 291 23.90 1.99 -8.44
C GLU A 291 24.85 0.79 -8.27
N GLY A 292 24.40 -0.43 -8.60
CA GLY A 292 25.15 -1.68 -8.39
C GLY A 292 25.10 -2.22 -6.97
N ASP A 293 24.28 -1.64 -6.10
CA ASP A 293 24.06 -2.06 -4.71
C ASP A 293 23.17 -3.32 -4.61
N LEU A 294 22.29 -3.53 -5.60
CA LEU A 294 21.46 -4.72 -5.76
C LEU A 294 21.64 -5.32 -7.16
N SER A 295 21.32 -6.61 -7.29
CA SER A 295 21.15 -7.24 -8.60
C SER A 295 19.83 -8.02 -8.64
N PHE A 296 19.18 -8.10 -9.80
CA PHE A 296 17.92 -8.84 -9.93
C PHE A 296 18.05 -10.32 -9.53
N SER A 297 19.22 -10.93 -9.74
CA SER A 297 19.50 -12.33 -9.38
C SER A 297 19.95 -12.52 -7.93
N GLN A 298 20.09 -11.45 -7.16
CA GLN A 298 20.49 -11.55 -5.75
C GLN A 298 19.39 -12.26 -4.96
N GLU A 299 19.78 -13.33 -4.26
CA GLU A 299 18.87 -14.00 -3.34
C GLU A 299 18.62 -13.14 -2.09
N VAL A 300 17.35 -13.01 -1.75
CA VAL A 300 16.85 -12.40 -0.53
C VAL A 300 16.16 -13.48 0.28
N GLU A 301 16.63 -13.67 1.51
CA GLU A 301 15.94 -14.49 2.50
C GLU A 301 14.78 -13.69 3.09
N ILE A 302 13.58 -14.25 3.01
CA ILE A 302 12.37 -13.71 3.64
C ILE A 302 12.47 -13.95 5.14
N LYS A 303 12.30 -12.89 5.92
CA LYS A 303 12.35 -12.94 7.38
C LYS A 303 10.95 -12.91 7.98
N ASP A 304 10.84 -13.33 9.24
CA ASP A 304 9.59 -13.21 10.00
C ASP A 304 9.08 -11.75 10.02
N GLU A 305 9.99 -10.78 10.07
CA GLU A 305 9.65 -9.36 10.06
C GLU A 305 9.08 -8.86 8.72
N ASP A 306 9.21 -9.60 7.63
CA ASP A 306 8.65 -9.20 6.34
C ASP A 306 7.17 -9.60 6.18
N TRP A 307 6.68 -10.48 7.06
CA TRP A 307 5.34 -11.04 6.94
C TRP A 307 4.25 -9.95 6.99
N ALA A 308 3.23 -10.11 6.15
CA ALA A 308 2.02 -9.31 6.13
C ALA A 308 0.86 -10.07 5.48
N ALA A 309 -0.35 -9.86 5.99
CA ALA A 309 -1.59 -10.42 5.47
C ALA A 309 -2.07 -9.74 4.18
N GLY A 310 -3.03 -10.39 3.52
CA GLY A 310 -3.86 -9.80 2.48
C GLY A 310 -3.51 -10.32 1.09
N ALA A 311 -2.66 -9.60 0.36
CA ALA A 311 -2.30 -9.94 -1.01
C ALA A 311 -0.92 -10.60 -1.10
N GLY A 312 -0.79 -11.54 -2.05
CA GLY A 312 0.45 -12.24 -2.35
C GLY A 312 0.51 -13.69 -1.90
N TRP A 313 1.36 -14.47 -2.56
CA TRP A 313 1.60 -15.87 -2.24
C TRP A 313 2.52 -16.04 -1.02
N LEU A 314 3.50 -15.14 -0.84
CA LEU A 314 4.56 -15.31 0.15
C LEU A 314 4.08 -15.28 1.60
N GLN A 315 2.87 -14.77 1.87
CA GLN A 315 2.27 -14.82 3.21
C GLN A 315 2.04 -16.25 3.73
N TRP A 316 2.02 -17.24 2.83
CA TRP A 316 1.87 -18.67 3.14
C TRP A 316 3.20 -19.43 3.23
N GLU A 317 4.31 -18.78 2.85
CA GLU A 317 5.64 -19.37 2.92
C GLU A 317 6.26 -19.18 4.31
N LYS A 318 7.22 -20.04 4.64
CA LYS A 318 7.95 -19.93 5.90
C LYS A 318 9.07 -18.90 5.77
N ALA A 319 9.34 -18.19 6.86
CA ALA A 319 10.60 -17.46 6.99
C ALA A 319 11.81 -18.39 6.74
N GLY A 320 12.86 -17.83 6.14
CA GLY A 320 14.00 -18.55 5.60
C GLY A 320 13.85 -18.94 4.12
N THR A 321 12.64 -18.84 3.54
CA THR A 321 12.44 -19.01 2.10
C THR A 321 13.22 -17.94 1.35
N LYS A 322 13.85 -18.31 0.24
CA LYS A 322 14.64 -17.41 -0.60
C LYS A 322 13.92 -17.08 -1.90
N GLN A 323 13.97 -15.82 -2.30
CA GLN A 323 13.50 -15.32 -3.59
C GLN A 323 14.55 -14.39 -4.19
N THR A 324 14.61 -14.25 -5.51
CA THR A 324 15.48 -13.23 -6.10
C THR A 324 14.84 -11.84 -6.01
N VAL A 325 15.65 -10.76 -6.06
CA VAL A 325 15.11 -9.39 -6.14
C VAL A 325 14.15 -9.23 -7.33
N GLY A 326 14.45 -9.86 -8.46
CA GLY A 326 13.56 -9.89 -9.63
C GLY A 326 12.24 -10.59 -9.37
N ASP A 327 12.26 -11.74 -8.69
CA ASP A 327 11.03 -12.46 -8.31
C ASP A 327 10.17 -11.63 -7.34
N LEU A 328 10.81 -10.96 -6.37
CA LEU A 328 10.11 -10.09 -5.44
C LEU A 328 9.46 -8.89 -6.14
N LEU A 329 10.15 -8.26 -7.09
CA LEU A 329 9.57 -7.20 -7.92
C LEU A 329 8.36 -7.71 -8.72
N LEU A 330 8.49 -8.88 -9.33
CA LEU A 330 7.41 -9.49 -10.09
C LEU A 330 6.19 -9.76 -9.21
N LEU A 331 6.37 -10.41 -8.06
CA LEU A 331 5.30 -10.74 -7.11
C LEU A 331 4.66 -9.46 -6.53
N MET A 332 5.48 -8.46 -6.18
CA MET A 332 5.00 -7.19 -5.66
C MET A 332 4.14 -6.43 -6.68
N MET A 333 4.51 -6.41 -7.95
CA MET A 333 3.77 -5.65 -8.95
C MET A 333 2.54 -6.40 -9.48
N THR A 334 2.66 -7.70 -9.79
CA THR A 334 1.60 -8.48 -10.47
C THR A 334 0.60 -9.18 -9.53
N GLN A 335 1.01 -9.51 -8.31
CA GLN A 335 0.13 -10.13 -7.30
C GLN A 335 -0.08 -9.24 -6.09
N SER A 336 0.48 -8.02 -6.15
CA SER A 336 0.45 -7.09 -5.05
C SER A 336 1.01 -7.67 -3.75
N ASP A 337 2.01 -8.56 -3.84
CA ASP A 337 2.48 -9.33 -2.68
C ASP A 337 3.04 -8.43 -1.56
N ASN A 338 2.41 -8.46 -0.39
CA ASN A 338 2.75 -7.59 0.73
C ASN A 338 4.05 -8.00 1.44
N VAL A 339 4.36 -9.30 1.46
CA VAL A 339 5.63 -9.81 2.03
C VAL A 339 6.79 -9.43 1.13
N ALA A 340 6.62 -9.55 -0.20
CA ALA A 340 7.60 -9.08 -1.17
C ALA A 340 7.87 -7.57 -1.02
N ALA A 341 6.81 -6.77 -0.88
CA ALA A 341 6.94 -5.33 -0.66
C ALA A 341 7.75 -5.01 0.61
N ASN A 342 7.42 -5.61 1.74
CA ASN A 342 8.13 -5.38 3.00
C ASN A 342 9.60 -5.85 2.92
N ALA A 343 9.86 -7.00 2.30
CA ALA A 343 11.22 -7.48 2.07
C ALA A 343 12.03 -6.51 1.19
N LEU A 344 11.44 -5.99 0.11
CA LEU A 344 12.09 -5.00 -0.76
C LEU A 344 12.34 -3.68 -0.05
N VAL A 345 11.38 -3.17 0.75
CA VAL A 345 11.58 -1.98 1.60
C VAL A 345 12.77 -2.16 2.53
N ARG A 346 12.89 -3.33 3.17
CA ARG A 346 14.05 -3.66 4.01
C ARG A 346 15.35 -3.68 3.21
N MET A 347 15.35 -4.25 2.01
CA MET A 347 16.53 -4.36 1.16
C MET A 347 17.03 -3.02 0.64
N VAL A 348 16.14 -2.05 0.39
CA VAL A 348 16.53 -0.71 -0.09
C VAL A 348 16.94 0.26 1.03
N GLY A 349 16.87 -0.17 2.29
CA GLY A 349 17.31 0.64 3.44
C GLY A 349 16.20 1.17 4.33
N GLY A 350 14.96 0.70 4.15
CA GLY A 350 13.81 1.05 4.98
C GLY A 350 12.87 2.08 4.33
N PRO A 351 11.74 2.38 5.00
CA PRO A 351 10.71 3.27 4.46
C PRO A 351 11.22 4.70 4.25
N GLU A 352 12.15 5.20 5.07
CA GLU A 352 12.73 6.53 4.90
C GLU A 352 13.44 6.69 3.55
N HIS A 353 14.16 5.66 3.09
CA HIS A 353 14.81 5.70 1.78
C HIS A 353 13.78 5.73 0.64
N VAL A 354 12.69 4.97 0.76
CA VAL A 354 11.59 5.01 -0.21
C VAL A 354 10.95 6.40 -0.25
N ASN A 355 10.76 7.04 0.91
CA ASN A 355 10.23 8.39 1.01
C ASN A 355 11.19 9.45 0.44
N GLU A 356 12.51 9.26 0.55
CA GLU A 356 13.51 10.10 -0.11
C GLU A 356 13.46 9.96 -1.63
N VAL A 357 13.28 8.72 -2.13
CA VAL A 357 13.12 8.43 -3.55
C VAL A 357 11.86 9.12 -4.10
N ALA A 358 10.72 9.00 -3.42
CA ALA A 358 9.49 9.70 -3.79
C ALA A 358 9.69 11.23 -3.86
N ARG A 359 10.21 11.84 -2.79
CA ARG A 359 10.51 13.28 -2.74
C ARG A 359 11.46 13.74 -3.84
N SER A 360 12.47 12.95 -4.17
CA SER A 360 13.41 13.28 -5.24
C SER A 360 12.78 13.32 -6.64
N MET A 361 11.62 12.68 -6.83
CA MET A 361 10.85 12.72 -8.07
C MET A 361 9.87 13.90 -8.12
N GLY A 362 9.69 14.62 -7.01
CA GLY A 362 8.71 15.70 -6.84
C GLY A 362 7.44 15.29 -6.10
N ALA A 363 7.35 14.04 -5.62
CA ALA A 363 6.20 13.55 -4.86
C ALA A 363 6.42 13.79 -3.35
N GLU A 364 6.04 14.98 -2.87
CA GLU A 364 6.34 15.44 -1.51
C GLU A 364 5.36 14.94 -0.44
N ASP A 365 4.12 14.63 -0.82
CA ASP A 365 3.06 14.18 0.07
C ASP A 365 2.94 12.64 0.18
N THR A 366 3.69 11.91 -0.66
CA THR A 366 3.82 10.46 -0.64
C THR A 366 4.63 10.02 0.57
N LEU A 367 4.04 9.15 1.38
CA LEU A 367 4.64 8.67 2.61
C LEU A 367 4.36 7.18 2.83
N VAL A 368 5.43 6.38 2.87
CA VAL A 368 5.47 5.07 3.52
C VAL A 368 5.69 5.31 5.01
N TYR A 369 4.64 5.14 5.80
CA TYR A 369 4.63 5.35 7.25
C TYR A 369 4.60 4.04 8.03
N GLN A 370 3.85 3.05 7.54
CA GLN A 370 3.70 1.73 8.15
C GLN A 370 4.17 0.63 7.21
N LYS A 371 4.47 -0.55 7.78
CA LYS A 371 4.62 -1.76 6.99
C LYS A 371 3.37 -2.01 6.15
N ILE A 372 3.59 -2.49 4.94
CA ILE A 372 2.53 -2.79 3.99
C ILE A 372 1.76 -3.99 4.54
N SER A 373 0.45 -3.83 4.72
CA SER A 373 -0.50 -4.87 5.13
C SER A 373 -1.92 -4.45 4.71
N SER A 374 -2.80 -5.43 4.52
CA SER A 374 -4.22 -5.19 4.19
C SER A 374 -5.12 -5.01 5.43
N GLU A 375 -4.61 -5.19 6.65
CA GLU A 375 -5.42 -5.09 7.87
C GLU A 375 -5.38 -3.67 8.45
N ARG A 376 -5.92 -2.67 7.74
CA ARG A 376 -5.84 -1.25 8.11
C ARG A 376 -7.20 -0.58 8.19
N GLY A 377 -7.32 0.45 9.04
CA GLY A 377 -8.50 1.31 9.14
C GLY A 377 -8.60 2.41 8.07
N ALA A 378 -7.72 2.38 7.05
CA ALA A 378 -7.68 3.34 5.95
C ALA A 378 -7.68 4.82 6.39
N VAL A 379 -6.77 5.19 7.30
CA VAL A 379 -6.67 6.55 7.86
C VAL A 379 -5.37 7.22 7.38
N PRO A 380 -5.39 8.09 6.34
CA PRO A 380 -4.18 8.65 5.72
C PRO A 380 -3.25 9.37 6.70
N ALA A 381 -3.80 10.06 7.70
CA ALA A 381 -3.03 10.80 8.69
C ALA A 381 -2.01 9.94 9.46
N ILE A 382 -2.33 8.66 9.71
CA ILE A 382 -1.51 7.72 10.49
C ILE A 382 -1.13 6.46 9.70
N ASP A 383 -1.09 6.54 8.38
CA ASP A 383 -0.81 5.39 7.52
C ASP A 383 -0.16 5.77 6.19
N ASN A 384 0.06 4.78 5.33
CA ASN A 384 0.65 4.95 4.00
C ASN A 384 -0.26 5.79 3.10
N ARG A 385 0.25 6.93 2.63
CA ARG A 385 -0.56 7.93 1.91
C ARG A 385 0.15 8.54 0.72
N SER A 386 -0.64 9.15 -0.16
CA SER A 386 -0.22 9.92 -1.33
C SER A 386 -1.37 10.80 -1.81
N THR A 387 -1.12 11.59 -2.84
CA THR A 387 -2.12 12.31 -3.62
C THR A 387 -2.16 11.78 -5.08
N PRO A 388 -3.25 12.02 -5.84
CA PRO A 388 -3.27 11.76 -7.28
C PRO A 388 -2.12 12.44 -8.04
N HIS A 389 -1.82 13.70 -7.69
CA HIS A 389 -0.76 14.47 -8.33
C HIS A 389 0.64 13.88 -8.08
N ASP A 390 0.94 13.46 -6.85
CA ASP A 390 2.21 12.83 -6.51
C ASP A 390 2.42 11.52 -7.28
N MET A 391 1.38 10.69 -7.34
CA MET A 391 1.43 9.42 -8.07
C MET A 391 1.63 9.65 -9.56
N ALA A 392 0.89 10.59 -10.15
CA ALA A 392 1.06 10.96 -11.54
C ALA A 392 2.47 11.53 -11.81
N THR A 393 3.02 12.30 -10.89
CA THR A 393 4.39 12.83 -10.97
C THR A 393 5.41 11.70 -11.02
N MET A 394 5.31 10.70 -10.13
CA MET A 394 6.21 9.54 -10.16
C MET A 394 6.08 8.73 -11.46
N MET A 395 4.86 8.52 -11.93
CA MET A 395 4.57 7.82 -13.18
C MET A 395 5.09 8.58 -14.40
N GLN A 396 5.01 9.91 -14.42
CA GLN A 396 5.64 10.76 -15.43
C GLN A 396 7.16 10.55 -15.45
N GLN A 397 7.81 10.60 -14.29
CA GLN A 397 9.27 10.39 -14.22
C GLN A 397 9.67 8.99 -14.74
N ILE A 398 8.83 7.96 -14.51
CA ILE A 398 9.05 6.63 -15.09
C ILE A 398 8.90 6.67 -16.61
N ALA A 399 7.81 7.23 -17.13
CA ALA A 399 7.52 7.30 -18.57
C ALA A 399 8.56 8.10 -19.38
N GLU A 400 9.17 9.11 -18.75
CA GLU A 400 10.18 9.97 -19.36
C GLU A 400 11.62 9.45 -19.18
N GLY A 401 11.82 8.31 -18.50
CA GLY A 401 13.15 7.74 -18.28
C GLY A 401 14.01 8.50 -17.25
N LYS A 402 13.36 9.21 -16.32
CA LYS A 402 13.99 10.10 -15.33
C LYS A 402 13.88 9.60 -13.89
N ALA A 403 12.98 8.65 -13.61
CA ALA A 403 12.82 8.06 -12.28
C ALA A 403 14.05 7.24 -11.85
N ALA A 404 14.73 6.61 -12.81
CA ALA A 404 15.97 5.85 -12.65
C ALA A 404 16.79 5.97 -13.95
N SER A 405 17.68 5.02 -14.27
CA SER A 405 18.24 4.95 -15.62
C SER A 405 17.15 4.70 -16.65
N GLU A 406 17.30 5.22 -17.88
CA GLU A 406 16.35 5.02 -18.98
C GLU A 406 16.03 3.52 -19.19
N LYS A 407 17.05 2.66 -19.06
CA LYS A 407 16.90 1.21 -19.16
C LYS A 407 16.03 0.64 -18.03
N SER A 408 16.26 1.08 -16.79
CA SER A 408 15.48 0.65 -15.63
C SER A 408 14.04 1.16 -15.69
N CYS A 409 13.82 2.38 -16.18
CA CYS A 409 12.48 2.89 -16.48
C CYS A 409 11.74 2.04 -17.53
N GLY A 410 12.43 1.61 -18.60
CA GLY A 410 11.87 0.67 -19.56
C GLY A 410 11.46 -0.67 -18.91
N TYR A 411 12.29 -1.20 -18.02
CA TYR A 411 11.94 -2.43 -17.27
C TYR A 411 10.80 -2.24 -16.27
N MET A 412 10.67 -1.06 -15.65
CA MET A 412 9.52 -0.73 -14.80
C MET A 412 8.22 -0.74 -15.61
N ILE A 413 8.22 -0.10 -16.79
CA ILE A 413 7.07 -0.09 -17.70
C ILE A 413 6.72 -1.51 -18.17
N ASP A 414 7.71 -2.28 -18.63
CA ASP A 414 7.51 -3.68 -19.03
C ASP A 414 6.92 -4.53 -17.90
N LEU A 415 7.38 -4.33 -16.66
CA LEU A 415 6.86 -5.05 -15.48
C LEU A 415 5.42 -4.64 -15.14
N MET A 416 5.09 -3.36 -15.27
CA MET A 416 3.73 -2.87 -15.01
C MET A 416 2.73 -3.39 -16.05
N HIS A 417 3.13 -3.58 -17.31
CA HIS A 417 2.30 -4.26 -18.32
C HIS A 417 2.03 -5.76 -18.00
N GLU A 418 2.78 -6.38 -17.10
CA GLU A 418 2.48 -7.76 -16.66
C GLU A 418 1.38 -7.81 -15.59
N ASP A 419 0.94 -6.67 -15.05
CA ASP A 419 -0.25 -6.57 -14.19
C ASP A 419 -1.51 -6.73 -15.05
N LYS A 420 -1.89 -8.00 -15.33
CA LYS A 420 -2.98 -8.35 -16.27
C LYS A 420 -4.36 -8.24 -15.64
N LEU A 421 -4.63 -7.09 -15.03
CA LEU A 421 -5.96 -6.77 -14.55
C LEU A 421 -6.73 -6.16 -15.73
N ASP A 422 -7.35 -7.02 -16.55
CA ASP A 422 -8.25 -6.59 -17.65
C ASP A 422 -9.54 -5.88 -17.11
N TRP A 423 -9.59 -5.56 -15.83
CA TRP A 423 -10.69 -5.00 -15.07
C TRP A 423 -10.17 -3.78 -14.30
N TRP A 424 -10.91 -2.66 -14.32
CA TRP A 424 -10.56 -1.30 -13.86
C TRP A 424 -10.07 -0.37 -15.00
N LEU A 425 -8.89 0.25 -14.90
CA LEU A 425 -8.41 1.26 -15.85
C LEU A 425 -8.40 0.73 -17.28
N ASP A 426 -7.87 -0.48 -17.50
CA ASP A 426 -7.84 -1.15 -18.81
C ASP A 426 -9.24 -1.43 -19.36
N ALA A 427 -10.26 -1.58 -18.52
CA ALA A 427 -11.63 -1.77 -18.98
C ALA A 427 -12.26 -0.50 -19.58
N GLY A 428 -11.66 0.66 -19.33
CA GLY A 428 -12.01 1.94 -19.97
C GLY A 428 -11.25 2.18 -21.27
N LEU A 429 -10.28 1.33 -21.62
CA LEU A 429 -9.46 1.46 -22.82
C LEU A 429 -9.95 0.52 -23.95
N PRO A 430 -9.60 0.80 -25.22
CA PRO A 430 -9.86 -0.11 -26.32
C PRO A 430 -9.15 -1.47 -26.16
N GLU A 431 -9.71 -2.54 -26.72
CA GLU A 431 -9.17 -3.92 -26.56
C GLU A 431 -7.71 -4.13 -27.00
N ASP A 432 -7.14 -3.22 -27.81
CA ASP A 432 -5.76 -3.27 -28.31
C ASP A 432 -4.81 -2.28 -27.63
N VAL A 433 -5.28 -1.59 -26.59
CA VAL A 433 -4.51 -0.68 -25.74
C VAL A 433 -4.50 -1.23 -24.32
N ASP A 434 -3.32 -1.31 -23.73
CA ASP A 434 -3.10 -1.72 -22.35
C ASP A 434 -2.24 -0.68 -21.63
N ALA A 435 -2.59 -0.38 -20.38
CA ALA A 435 -1.82 0.52 -19.54
C ALA A 435 -0.65 -0.22 -18.87
N ALA A 436 0.47 0.48 -18.69
CA ALA A 436 1.45 0.11 -17.68
C ALA A 436 0.94 0.64 -16.33
N ASN A 437 0.26 -0.20 -15.55
CA ASN A 437 -0.50 0.21 -14.37
C ASN A 437 -0.08 -0.49 -13.07
N LYS A 438 -0.60 0.05 -11.95
CA LYS A 438 -0.64 -0.60 -10.65
C LYS A 438 -1.99 -0.29 -10.00
N ALA A 439 -2.75 -1.33 -9.71
CA ALA A 439 -3.95 -1.23 -8.89
C ALA A 439 -3.66 -1.27 -7.37
N GLY A 440 -4.47 -0.55 -6.61
CA GLY A 440 -4.56 -0.53 -5.16
C GLY A 440 -5.97 -0.86 -4.71
N TRP A 441 -6.12 -1.90 -3.88
CA TRP A 441 -7.41 -2.26 -3.31
C TRP A 441 -7.29 -2.50 -1.82
N LEU A 442 -8.14 -1.84 -1.06
CA LEU A 442 -8.48 -2.16 0.32
C LEU A 442 -10.00 -1.97 0.48
N TYR A 443 -10.57 -2.46 1.57
CA TYR A 443 -11.98 -2.19 1.88
C TYR A 443 -12.30 -0.70 1.75
N ARG A 444 -13.25 -0.38 0.85
CA ARG A 444 -13.72 0.99 0.55
C ARG A 444 -12.63 1.94 0.02
N VAL A 445 -11.55 1.40 -0.51
CA VAL A 445 -10.45 2.13 -1.15
C VAL A 445 -10.12 1.42 -2.45
N TYR A 446 -10.31 2.12 -3.56
CA TYR A 446 -10.07 1.62 -4.91
C TYR A 446 -9.25 2.66 -5.67
N ASP A 447 -7.99 2.32 -5.93
CA ASP A 447 -7.01 3.23 -6.51
C ASP A 447 -6.36 2.59 -7.74
N GLU A 448 -6.05 3.37 -8.75
CA GLU A 448 -5.23 2.90 -9.85
C GLU A 448 -4.43 4.02 -10.48
N VAL A 449 -3.19 3.70 -10.85
CA VAL A 449 -2.27 4.63 -11.52
C VAL A 449 -1.68 3.94 -12.73
N GLY A 450 -1.53 4.65 -13.84
CA GLY A 450 -1.07 4.05 -15.09
C GLY A 450 -0.44 5.03 -16.07
N ILE A 451 0.39 4.49 -16.95
CA ILE A 451 0.86 5.15 -18.17
C ILE A 451 0.13 4.49 -19.34
N VAL A 452 -0.50 5.30 -20.18
CA VAL A 452 -1.19 4.83 -21.39
C VAL A 452 -0.48 5.42 -22.61
N GLU A 453 -0.26 4.60 -23.64
CA GLU A 453 0.35 5.02 -24.91
C GLU A 453 -0.58 4.70 -26.09
N HIS A 454 -0.77 5.67 -26.98
CA HIS A 454 -1.48 5.50 -28.24
C HIS A 454 -0.88 6.35 -29.35
N ASP A 455 -0.59 5.73 -30.50
CA ASP A 455 -0.05 6.42 -31.68
C ASP A 455 1.17 7.32 -31.43
N GLY A 456 1.95 7.01 -30.40
CA GLY A 456 3.14 7.76 -29.97
C GLY A 456 2.84 8.96 -29.06
N HIS A 457 1.58 9.12 -28.64
CA HIS A 457 1.15 10.01 -27.57
C HIS A 457 0.97 9.20 -26.28
N ARG A 458 1.35 9.77 -25.14
CA ARG A 458 1.37 9.17 -23.83
C ARG A 458 0.76 10.11 -22.82
N TYR A 459 -0.05 9.54 -21.95
CA TYR A 459 -0.51 10.24 -20.78
C TYR A 459 -0.38 9.36 -19.55
N VAL A 460 -0.30 10.03 -18.41
CA VAL A 460 -0.37 9.40 -17.09
C VAL A 460 -1.72 9.70 -16.50
N ILE A 461 -2.31 8.72 -15.82
CA ILE A 461 -3.56 8.87 -15.07
C ILE A 461 -3.37 8.31 -13.66
N ALA A 462 -3.88 9.02 -12.66
CA ALA A 462 -3.92 8.58 -11.27
C ALA A 462 -5.31 8.83 -10.70
N ILE A 463 -5.98 7.76 -10.28
CA ILE A 463 -7.31 7.77 -9.68
C ILE A 463 -7.18 7.16 -8.28
N LEU A 464 -7.55 7.91 -7.25
CA LEU A 464 -7.49 7.45 -5.86
C LEU A 464 -8.84 7.66 -5.19
N SER A 465 -9.22 6.81 -4.25
CA SER A 465 -10.47 6.93 -3.49
C SER A 465 -10.36 6.54 -2.02
N LYS A 466 -11.29 7.05 -1.21
CA LYS A 466 -11.46 6.67 0.19
C LYS A 466 -12.92 6.76 0.60
N HIS A 467 -13.28 6.02 1.65
CA HIS A 467 -14.66 5.96 2.18
C HIS A 467 -15.69 5.54 1.12
N GLY A 468 -15.24 4.70 0.18
CA GLY A 468 -16.03 4.10 -0.87
C GLY A 468 -17.19 3.21 -0.39
N SER A 469 -17.94 2.66 -1.33
CA SER A 469 -18.84 1.54 -1.06
C SER A 469 -18.05 0.26 -0.74
N ALA A 470 -18.67 -0.64 0.03
CA ALA A 470 -18.13 -2.00 0.22
C ALA A 470 -18.36 -2.88 -1.02
N ASP A 471 -19.23 -2.43 -1.94
CA ASP A 471 -19.36 -3.04 -3.26
C ASP A 471 -18.17 -2.65 -4.13
N VAL A 472 -17.34 -3.64 -4.47
CA VAL A 472 -16.16 -3.45 -5.32
C VAL A 472 -16.54 -2.90 -6.69
N TYR A 473 -17.71 -3.28 -7.23
CA TYR A 473 -18.14 -2.88 -8.58
C TYR A 473 -18.29 -1.37 -8.73
N GLU A 474 -18.71 -0.66 -7.68
CA GLU A 474 -18.79 0.80 -7.72
C GLU A 474 -17.41 1.45 -7.92
N GLY A 475 -16.37 0.92 -7.27
CA GLY A 475 -14.99 1.35 -7.49
C GLY A 475 -14.47 0.99 -8.87
N GLN A 476 -14.81 -0.22 -9.37
CA GLN A 476 -14.42 -0.65 -10.72
C GLN A 476 -15.04 0.25 -11.79
N ASP A 477 -16.35 0.54 -11.67
CA ASP A 477 -17.09 1.37 -12.62
C ASP A 477 -16.57 2.81 -12.61
N MET A 478 -16.31 3.39 -11.43
CA MET A 478 -15.70 4.72 -11.32
C MET A 478 -14.34 4.78 -12.04
N ILE A 479 -13.42 3.85 -11.76
CA ILE A 479 -12.09 3.86 -12.39
C ILE A 479 -12.20 3.67 -13.91
N LYS A 480 -13.05 2.73 -14.34
CA LYS A 480 -13.30 2.46 -15.76
C LYS A 480 -13.85 3.68 -16.48
N ASN A 481 -14.89 4.33 -15.94
CA ASN A 481 -15.55 5.46 -16.57
C ASN A 481 -14.58 6.66 -16.67
N LEU A 482 -13.85 6.97 -15.60
CA LEU A 482 -12.82 8.01 -15.62
C LEU A 482 -11.70 7.71 -16.64
N SER A 483 -11.26 6.45 -16.72
CA SER A 483 -10.28 6.01 -17.72
C SER A 483 -10.79 6.21 -19.15
N GLN A 484 -12.04 5.83 -19.42
CA GLN A 484 -12.69 5.99 -20.72
C GLN A 484 -12.82 7.47 -21.11
N ASP A 485 -13.29 8.33 -20.22
CA ASP A 485 -13.46 9.77 -20.47
C ASP A 485 -12.11 10.44 -20.80
N VAL A 486 -11.05 10.07 -20.06
CA VAL A 486 -9.70 10.55 -20.33
C VAL A 486 -9.19 10.03 -21.66
N TRP A 487 -9.34 8.74 -21.96
CA TRP A 487 -8.94 8.17 -23.24
C TRP A 487 -9.62 8.86 -24.43
N GLU A 488 -10.93 9.06 -24.37
CA GLU A 488 -11.69 9.70 -25.44
C GLU A 488 -11.24 11.16 -25.65
N SER A 489 -10.94 11.88 -24.56
CA SER A 489 -10.37 13.23 -24.63
C SER A 489 -8.96 13.25 -25.24
N GLN A 490 -8.12 12.29 -24.89
CA GLN A 490 -6.72 12.22 -25.36
C GLN A 490 -6.60 11.79 -26.83
N THR A 491 -7.64 11.16 -27.38
CA THR A 491 -7.64 10.63 -28.76
C THR A 491 -8.54 11.38 -29.73
N GLN A 492 -9.26 12.41 -29.27
CA GLN A 492 -9.99 13.31 -30.16
C GLN A 492 -9.02 14.07 -31.09
N GLU A 493 -9.18 13.89 -32.41
CA GLU A 493 -8.52 14.74 -33.39
C GLU A 493 -9.09 16.17 -33.29
N ASN A 494 -8.23 17.15 -33.00
CA ASN A 494 -8.58 18.58 -32.98
C ASN A 494 -9.07 19.09 -34.34
#